data_AF-A0A1E5NCI1-F1
#
_entry.id   AF-A0A1E5NCI1-F1
#
_cell.length_a   1.000
_cell.length_b   1.000
_cell.length_c   1.000
_cell.angle_alpha   90.00
_cell.angle_beta   90.00
_cell.angle_gamma   90.00
#
_symmetry.space_group_name_H-M   'P 1'
#
loop_
_entity.id
_entity.type
_entity.pdbx_description
1 polymer ?
#
loop_
_entity_poly.entity_id
_entity_poly.type
_entity_poly.pdbx_seq_one_letter_code
_entity_poly.pdbx_strand_id
1 'polypeptide(L)'
;MVKEEYTIKPFIKEELNENELYNEAVNLSKGKIRLWPFWTFSKRKKEFIDNEFNNLKILKTEDELTKEKLYYKEEKDKKLLLDKEFEEEFNNTKKYLNDILSGDDIFVNDTITKIIDDMELPIEFNINFEYNYEKKSVYLDLDLPEIEDIPTKKADYLSSGKLKVKEKSQKELKEDYLKCVCGLAFFFSAYIFNVSTRIENTLVSGYTQRVNKKNGNVEDEYIYSILIERNKMNNINFNNIDTILAFDNFKNIKNLTKTFEAKTIIPANNIEDIMK
;
A
#
# COMPACT_ATOMS: atom_id res chain seq x y z
N MET A 1 -11.06 9.29 10.74
CA MET A 1 -11.53 8.70 9.47
C MET A 1 -12.91 9.27 9.18
N VAL A 2 -13.10 9.92 8.04
CA VAL A 2 -14.38 10.52 7.64
C VAL A 2 -14.87 9.75 6.43
N LYS A 3 -16.14 9.34 6.43
CA LYS A 3 -16.75 8.66 5.28
C LYS A 3 -17.03 9.70 4.20
N GLU A 4 -16.59 9.45 2.98
CA GLU A 4 -16.90 10.30 1.83
C GLU A 4 -18.35 10.12 1.40
N GLU A 5 -18.90 11.17 0.78
CA GLU A 5 -20.24 11.14 0.18
C GLU A 5 -20.23 11.89 -1.14
N TYR A 6 -20.83 11.32 -2.17
CA TYR A 6 -20.95 11.97 -3.47
C TYR A 6 -21.95 13.12 -3.41
N THR A 7 -21.53 14.28 -3.89
CA THR A 7 -22.38 15.47 -3.98
C THR A 7 -22.96 15.56 -5.39
N ILE A 8 -24.30 15.56 -5.49
CA ILE A 8 -25.01 15.72 -6.77
C ILE A 8 -24.65 17.07 -7.38
N LYS A 9 -24.24 17.05 -8.64
CA LYS A 9 -23.93 18.27 -9.39
C LYS A 9 -25.23 18.93 -9.87
N PRO A 10 -25.28 20.28 -9.94
CA PRO A 10 -26.47 20.97 -10.40
C PRO A 10 -26.62 20.85 -11.93
N PHE A 11 -27.87 20.75 -12.40
CA PHE A 11 -28.18 20.84 -13.83
C PHE A 11 -27.99 22.28 -14.32
N ILE A 12 -27.38 22.44 -15.49
CA ILE A 12 -27.16 23.75 -16.12
C ILE A 12 -28.22 23.90 -17.21
N LYS A 13 -29.17 24.82 -17.03
CA LYS A 13 -30.26 25.09 -17.98
C LYS A 13 -29.75 25.90 -19.16
N GLU A 14 -30.20 25.55 -20.37
CA GLU A 14 -30.00 26.40 -21.53
C GLU A 14 -30.98 27.58 -21.50
N GLU A 15 -30.49 28.80 -21.77
CA GLU A 15 -31.36 29.98 -21.87
C GLU A 15 -32.16 29.96 -23.17
N LEU A 16 -33.46 30.27 -23.07
CA LEU A 16 -34.35 30.36 -24.22
C LEU A 16 -34.01 31.57 -25.10
N ASN A 17 -33.57 31.33 -26.33
CA ASN A 17 -33.40 32.37 -27.33
C ASN A 17 -34.75 32.73 -27.98
N GLU A 18 -35.43 33.73 -27.44
CA GLU A 18 -36.76 34.16 -27.93
C GLU A 18 -36.74 34.66 -29.37
N ASN A 19 -35.65 35.29 -29.82
CA ASN A 19 -35.53 35.77 -31.20
C ASN A 19 -35.46 34.61 -32.20
N GLU A 20 -34.76 33.53 -31.84
CA GLU A 20 -34.66 32.33 -32.66
C GLU A 20 -36.01 31.62 -32.77
N LEU A 21 -36.69 31.44 -31.63
CA LEU A 21 -38.03 30.87 -31.55
C LEU A 21 -39.07 31.66 -32.36
N TYR A 22 -39.01 32.99 -32.31
CA TYR A 22 -39.91 33.85 -33.08
C TYR A 22 -39.65 33.73 -34.59
N ASN A 23 -38.37 33.69 -34.99
CA ASN A 23 -37.99 33.47 -36.39
C ASN A 23 -38.46 32.09 -36.91
N GLU A 24 -38.41 31.06 -36.07
CA GLU A 24 -38.94 29.73 -36.35
C GLU A 24 -40.47 29.76 -36.58
N ALA A 25 -41.24 30.40 -35.69
CA ALA A 25 -42.68 30.59 -35.84
C ALA A 25 -43.04 31.37 -37.13
N VAL A 26 -42.27 32.41 -37.46
CA VAL A 26 -42.41 33.16 -38.72
C VAL A 26 -42.18 32.25 -39.93
N ASN A 27 -41.17 31.38 -39.90
CA ASN A 27 -40.88 30.44 -40.99
C ASN A 27 -42.00 29.40 -41.16
N LEU A 28 -42.53 28.85 -40.07
CA LEU A 28 -43.68 27.93 -40.09
C LEU A 28 -44.93 28.57 -40.70
N SER A 29 -45.15 29.87 -40.46
CA SER A 29 -46.28 30.61 -41.05
C SER A 29 -46.23 30.66 -42.58
N LYS A 30 -45.03 30.75 -43.19
CA LYS A 30 -44.85 30.87 -44.65
C LYS A 30 -45.46 29.68 -45.42
N GLY A 31 -45.48 28.50 -44.80
CA GLY A 31 -46.07 27.28 -45.38
C GLY A 31 -47.61 27.24 -45.36
N LYS A 32 -48.27 27.93 -44.41
CA LYS A 32 -49.74 27.88 -44.24
C LYS A 32 -50.50 29.07 -44.83
N ILE A 33 -49.82 30.19 -45.11
CA ILE A 33 -50.41 31.43 -45.65
C ILE A 33 -51.05 31.25 -47.04
N ARG A 34 -50.64 30.25 -47.84
CA ARG A 34 -51.21 29.99 -49.18
C ARG A 34 -52.69 29.58 -49.18
N LEU A 35 -53.27 29.28 -48.02
CA LEU A 35 -54.62 28.70 -47.87
C LEU A 35 -55.67 29.69 -47.34
N TRP A 36 -55.33 30.97 -47.11
CA TRP A 36 -56.25 31.93 -46.50
C TRP A 36 -56.78 33.00 -47.46
N PRO A 37 -57.99 33.54 -47.21
CA PRO A 37 -58.52 34.66 -47.98
C PRO A 37 -57.80 35.98 -47.67
N PHE A 38 -57.58 36.80 -48.70
CA PHE A 38 -56.61 37.89 -48.62
C PHE A 38 -56.95 39.03 -47.65
N TRP A 39 -58.24 39.27 -47.43
CA TRP A 39 -58.73 40.28 -46.48
C TRP A 39 -58.54 39.88 -45.01
N THR A 40 -58.17 38.62 -44.72
CA THR A 40 -57.91 38.13 -43.35
C THR A 40 -56.43 37.93 -43.02
N PHE A 41 -55.54 38.11 -44.01
CA PHE A 41 -54.13 37.71 -43.91
C PHE A 41 -53.39 38.35 -42.73
N SER A 42 -53.48 39.67 -42.56
CA SER A 42 -52.64 40.36 -41.56
C SER A 42 -52.96 39.94 -40.13
N LYS A 43 -54.25 39.83 -39.79
CA LYS A 43 -54.71 39.46 -38.45
C LYS A 43 -54.46 37.98 -38.16
N ARG A 44 -54.87 37.09 -39.08
CA ARG A 44 -54.69 35.64 -38.92
C ARG A 44 -53.22 35.22 -38.92
N LYS A 45 -52.37 35.89 -39.70
CA LYS A 45 -50.92 35.62 -39.71
C LYS A 45 -50.28 35.98 -38.37
N LYS A 46 -50.63 37.13 -37.80
CA LYS A 46 -50.11 37.54 -36.49
C LYS A 46 -50.57 36.57 -35.39
N GLU A 47 -51.87 36.27 -35.33
CA GLU A 47 -52.42 35.30 -34.37
C GLU A 47 -51.77 33.91 -34.51
N PHE A 48 -51.49 33.47 -35.74
CA PHE A 48 -50.78 32.21 -35.96
C PHE A 48 -49.35 32.24 -35.45
N ILE A 49 -48.58 33.28 -35.77
CA ILE A 49 -47.18 33.41 -35.33
C ILE A 49 -47.11 33.50 -33.80
N ASP A 50 -47.98 34.29 -33.18
CA ASP A 50 -48.01 34.44 -31.72
C ASP A 50 -48.37 33.11 -31.02
N ASN A 51 -49.34 32.37 -31.55
CA ASN A 51 -49.70 31.04 -31.04
C ASN A 51 -48.56 30.03 -31.23
N GLU A 52 -47.95 30.00 -32.41
CA GLU A 52 -46.87 29.05 -32.71
C GLU A 52 -45.60 29.35 -31.90
N PHE A 53 -45.25 30.63 -31.74
CA PHE A 53 -44.16 31.07 -30.87
C PHE A 53 -44.38 30.62 -29.42
N ASN A 54 -45.59 30.79 -28.89
CA ASN A 54 -45.94 30.32 -27.55
C ASN A 54 -45.86 28.79 -27.44
N ASN A 55 -46.34 28.06 -28.46
CA ASN A 55 -46.23 26.60 -28.51
C ASN A 55 -44.77 26.14 -28.51
N LEU A 56 -43.91 26.74 -29.33
CA LEU A 56 -42.48 26.42 -29.38
C LEU A 56 -41.77 26.74 -28.05
N LYS A 57 -42.15 27.83 -27.39
CA LYS A 57 -41.64 28.17 -26.05
C LYS A 57 -42.03 27.13 -25.01
N ILE A 58 -43.29 26.67 -25.03
CA ILE A 58 -43.78 25.58 -24.17
C ILE A 58 -42.98 24.30 -24.45
N LEU A 59 -42.87 23.90 -25.72
CA LEU A 59 -42.15 22.68 -26.12
C LEU A 59 -40.68 22.70 -25.69
N LYS A 60 -39.95 23.80 -25.92
CA LYS A 60 -38.55 23.91 -25.45
C LYS A 60 -38.46 23.86 -23.93
N THR A 61 -39.40 24.47 -23.22
CA THR A 61 -39.44 24.43 -21.75
C THR A 61 -39.70 23.00 -21.24
N GLU A 62 -40.60 22.27 -21.88
CA GLU A 62 -40.91 20.87 -21.55
C GLU A 62 -39.74 19.92 -21.87
N ASP A 63 -39.03 20.16 -22.97
CA ASP A 63 -37.80 19.44 -23.34
C ASP A 63 -36.69 19.66 -22.30
N GLU A 64 -36.41 20.92 -21.94
CA GLU A 64 -35.43 21.26 -20.90
C GLU A 64 -35.80 20.65 -19.53
N LEU A 65 -37.08 20.69 -19.15
CA LEU A 65 -37.55 20.05 -17.92
C LEU A 65 -37.36 18.53 -17.97
N THR A 66 -37.52 17.91 -19.13
CA THR A 66 -37.30 16.47 -19.33
C THR A 66 -35.82 16.13 -19.20
N LYS A 67 -34.92 16.92 -19.82
CA LYS A 67 -33.47 16.78 -19.65
C LYS A 67 -33.04 16.95 -18.19
N GLU A 68 -33.53 17.97 -17.51
CA GLU A 68 -33.25 18.22 -16.09
C GLU A 68 -33.67 17.02 -15.22
N LYS A 69 -34.86 16.46 -15.46
CA LYS A 69 -35.34 15.27 -14.74
C LYS A 69 -34.48 14.04 -15.00
N LEU A 70 -34.08 13.80 -16.25
CA LEU A 70 -33.22 12.69 -16.61
C LEU A 70 -31.84 12.85 -15.98
N TYR A 71 -31.24 14.04 -16.06
CA TYR A 71 -29.96 14.36 -15.44
C TYR A 71 -29.96 14.10 -13.93
N TYR A 72 -30.95 14.61 -13.20
CA TYR A 72 -31.03 14.37 -11.76
C TYR A 72 -31.37 12.94 -11.40
N LYS A 73 -32.00 12.17 -12.29
CA LYS A 73 -32.16 10.73 -12.11
C LYS A 73 -30.80 10.04 -12.21
N GLU A 74 -30.03 10.32 -13.25
CA GLU A 74 -28.68 9.78 -13.44
C GLU A 74 -27.73 10.16 -12.30
N GLU A 75 -27.73 11.42 -11.85
CA GLU A 75 -26.88 11.86 -10.74
C GLU A 75 -27.28 11.20 -9.40
N LYS A 76 -28.57 10.89 -9.20
CA LYS A 76 -29.04 10.13 -8.03
C LYS A 76 -28.58 8.67 -8.09
N ASP A 77 -28.71 8.03 -9.26
CA ASP A 77 -28.25 6.65 -9.46
C ASP A 77 -26.74 6.56 -9.25
N LYS A 78 -25.99 7.55 -9.75
CA LYS A 78 -24.55 7.68 -9.52
C LYS A 78 -24.20 7.92 -8.06
N LYS A 79 -24.93 8.79 -7.36
CA LYS A 79 -24.76 9.01 -5.91
C LYS A 79 -24.93 7.71 -5.15
N LEU A 80 -25.99 6.95 -5.45
CA LEU A 80 -26.26 5.67 -4.79
C LEU A 80 -25.13 4.67 -4.98
N LEU A 81 -24.58 4.58 -6.19
CA LEU A 81 -23.47 3.68 -6.50
C LEU A 81 -22.19 4.10 -5.76
N LEU A 82 -21.79 5.37 -5.88
CA LEU A 82 -20.55 5.87 -5.28
C LEU A 82 -20.60 5.88 -3.75
N ASP A 83 -21.72 6.29 -3.15
CA ASP A 83 -21.87 6.27 -1.69
C ASP A 83 -21.75 4.84 -1.14
N LYS A 84 -22.21 3.83 -1.91
CA LYS A 84 -22.04 2.42 -1.54
C LYS A 84 -20.58 1.99 -1.60
N GLU A 85 -19.85 2.38 -2.65
CA GLU A 85 -18.41 2.12 -2.77
C GLU A 85 -17.63 2.79 -1.63
N PHE A 86 -17.93 4.06 -1.31
CA PHE A 86 -17.32 4.77 -0.19
C PHE A 86 -17.64 4.14 1.17
N GLU A 87 -18.86 3.62 1.36
CA GLU A 87 -19.22 2.90 2.57
C GLU A 87 -18.45 1.58 2.71
N GLU A 88 -18.31 0.82 1.61
CA GLU A 88 -17.53 -0.41 1.58
C GLU A 88 -16.04 -0.13 1.90
N GLU A 89 -15.43 0.86 1.25
CA GLU A 89 -14.05 1.26 1.50
C GLU A 89 -13.84 1.72 2.94
N PHE A 90 -14.75 2.54 3.48
CA PHE A 90 -14.70 3.00 4.86
C PHE A 90 -14.79 1.83 5.84
N ASN A 91 -15.70 0.88 5.61
CA ASN A 91 -15.87 -0.28 6.48
C ASN A 91 -14.66 -1.23 6.40
N ASN A 92 -14.10 -1.44 5.21
CA ASN A 92 -12.89 -2.25 5.02
C ASN A 92 -11.70 -1.61 5.74
N THR A 93 -11.49 -0.31 5.56
CA THR A 93 -10.44 0.44 6.25
C THR A 93 -10.63 0.40 7.76
N LYS A 94 -11.86 0.60 8.24
CA LYS A 94 -12.20 0.51 9.67
C LYS A 94 -11.86 -0.86 10.24
N LYS A 95 -12.24 -1.92 9.54
CA LYS A 95 -11.97 -3.31 9.94
C LYS A 95 -10.47 -3.55 10.01
N TYR A 96 -9.73 -3.23 8.95
CA TYR A 96 -8.29 -3.38 8.90
C TYR A 96 -7.56 -2.64 10.04
N LEU A 97 -7.96 -1.39 10.33
CA LEU A 97 -7.39 -0.65 11.45
C LEU A 97 -7.69 -1.30 12.80
N ASN A 98 -8.91 -1.82 12.99
CA ASN A 98 -9.25 -2.56 14.21
C ASN A 98 -8.44 -3.86 14.32
N ASP A 99 -8.20 -4.57 13.22
CA ASP A 99 -7.41 -5.80 13.19
C ASP A 99 -5.93 -5.52 13.52
N ILE A 100 -5.35 -4.44 13.00
CA ILE A 100 -4.01 -3.98 13.38
C ILE A 100 -3.94 -3.67 14.88
N LEU A 101 -4.93 -2.97 15.42
CA LEU A 101 -4.96 -2.55 16.83
C LEU A 101 -5.19 -3.72 17.77
N SER A 102 -6.09 -4.65 17.41
CA SER A 102 -6.40 -5.83 18.21
C SER A 102 -5.23 -6.81 18.23
N GLY A 103 -4.53 -6.94 17.09
CA GLY A 103 -3.47 -7.91 16.89
C GLY A 103 -3.95 -9.34 17.11
N ASP A 104 -5.19 -9.64 16.70
CA ASP A 104 -5.79 -10.99 16.81
C ASP A 104 -4.89 -12.05 16.16
N ASP A 105 -4.90 -13.24 16.74
CA ASP A 105 -4.01 -14.33 16.35
C ASP A 105 -4.15 -14.70 14.87
N ILE A 106 -5.38 -14.81 14.36
CA ILE A 106 -5.62 -15.20 12.95
C ILE A 106 -5.07 -14.12 12.03
N PHE A 107 -5.40 -12.86 12.30
CA PHE A 107 -4.96 -11.73 11.48
C PHE A 107 -3.43 -11.61 11.45
N VAL A 108 -2.77 -11.72 12.62
CA VAL A 108 -1.30 -11.58 12.71
C VAL A 108 -0.61 -12.73 11.99
N ASN A 109 -1.01 -13.98 12.23
CA ASN A 109 -0.38 -15.13 11.59
C ASN A 109 -0.57 -15.14 10.06
N ASP A 110 -1.80 -14.85 9.59
CA ASP A 110 -2.08 -14.77 8.15
C ASP A 110 -1.28 -13.64 7.47
N THR A 111 -1.17 -12.49 8.14
CA THR A 111 -0.44 -11.34 7.59
C THR A 111 1.07 -11.58 7.57
N ILE A 112 1.65 -12.18 8.62
CA ILE A 112 3.07 -12.53 8.64
C ILE A 112 3.38 -13.56 7.54
N THR A 113 2.58 -14.63 7.45
CA THR A 113 2.73 -15.66 6.40
C THR A 113 2.73 -15.02 5.02
N LYS A 114 1.73 -14.17 4.73
CA LYS A 114 1.64 -13.48 3.45
C LYS A 114 2.86 -12.59 3.18
N ILE A 115 3.34 -11.84 4.18
CA ILE A 115 4.53 -11.00 4.02
C ILE A 115 5.75 -11.84 3.67
N ILE A 116 5.93 -12.99 4.32
CA ILE A 116 7.08 -13.88 4.06
C ILE A 116 6.95 -14.50 2.65
N ASP A 117 5.77 -14.99 2.29
CA ASP A 117 5.51 -15.63 0.99
C ASP A 117 5.66 -14.67 -0.20
N ASP A 118 5.24 -13.41 -0.04
CA ASP A 118 5.31 -12.37 -1.08
C ASP A 118 6.73 -11.73 -1.17
N MET A 119 7.67 -12.10 -0.30
CA MET A 119 8.97 -11.42 -0.19
C MET A 119 10.04 -12.04 -1.08
N GLU A 120 10.64 -11.22 -1.94
CA GLU A 120 11.79 -11.58 -2.77
C GLU A 120 13.04 -10.82 -2.33
N LEU A 121 14.07 -11.54 -1.86
CA LEU A 121 15.38 -10.98 -1.51
C LEU A 121 16.48 -11.56 -2.42
N PRO A 122 17.58 -10.83 -2.66
CA PRO A 122 18.71 -11.29 -3.47
C PRO A 122 19.61 -12.32 -2.76
N ILE A 123 19.09 -12.97 -1.73
CA ILE A 123 19.74 -13.94 -0.86
C ILE A 123 18.71 -15.00 -0.49
N GLU A 124 19.16 -16.24 -0.24
CA GLU A 124 18.29 -17.30 0.25
C GLU A 124 18.05 -17.12 1.76
N PHE A 125 16.81 -17.31 2.19
CA PHE A 125 16.41 -17.29 3.58
C PHE A 125 15.13 -18.11 3.77
N ASN A 126 14.94 -18.66 4.97
CA ASN A 126 13.67 -19.24 5.41
C ASN A 126 13.35 -18.75 6.82
N ILE A 127 12.06 -18.62 7.13
CA ILE A 127 11.62 -18.13 8.44
C ILE A 127 10.54 -19.06 8.97
N ASN A 128 10.79 -19.59 10.17
CA ASN A 128 9.73 -20.10 11.02
C ASN A 128 9.39 -19.03 12.07
N PHE A 129 8.11 -18.90 12.39
CA PHE A 129 7.68 -17.91 13.38
C PHE A 129 6.59 -18.44 14.29
N GLU A 130 6.52 -17.87 15.49
CA GLU A 130 5.44 -18.09 16.45
C GLU A 130 5.01 -16.74 17.02
N TYR A 131 3.72 -16.42 16.90
CA TYR A 131 3.14 -15.25 17.55
C TYR A 131 2.58 -15.61 18.92
N ASN A 132 2.95 -14.83 19.93
CA ASN A 132 2.40 -14.95 21.28
C ASN A 132 1.61 -13.68 21.64
N TYR A 133 0.28 -13.81 21.63
CA TYR A 133 -0.67 -12.73 21.88
C TYR A 133 -0.54 -12.10 23.28
N GLU A 134 -0.32 -12.92 24.31
CA GLU A 134 -0.24 -12.49 25.71
C GLU A 134 1.07 -11.77 26.00
N LYS A 135 2.18 -12.33 25.52
CA LYS A 135 3.52 -11.73 25.64
C LYS A 135 3.75 -10.60 24.64
N LYS A 136 2.80 -10.31 23.74
CA LYS A 136 2.91 -9.29 22.69
C LYS A 136 4.19 -9.42 21.87
N SER A 137 4.55 -10.65 21.54
CA SER A 137 5.88 -10.94 21.01
C SER A 137 5.81 -11.95 19.88
N VAL A 138 6.72 -11.82 18.91
CA VAL A 138 6.91 -12.80 17.84
C VAL A 138 8.29 -13.42 17.98
N TYR A 139 8.33 -14.74 17.96
CA TYR A 139 9.56 -15.52 17.91
C TYR A 139 9.86 -15.82 16.45
N LEU A 140 11.09 -15.55 16.02
CA LEU A 140 11.56 -15.76 14.66
C LEU A 140 12.75 -16.69 14.70
N ASP A 141 12.65 -17.80 13.98
CA ASP A 141 13.76 -18.69 13.69
C ASP A 141 14.14 -18.51 12.23
N LEU A 142 15.34 -17.98 11.99
CA LEU A 142 15.80 -17.50 10.69
C LEU A 142 16.93 -18.38 10.17
N ASP A 143 16.64 -19.08 9.09
CA ASP A 143 17.62 -19.73 8.23
C ASP A 143 18.35 -18.64 7.44
N LEU A 144 19.63 -18.48 7.73
CA LEU A 144 20.46 -17.42 7.18
C LEU A 144 21.07 -17.84 5.85
N PRO A 145 21.37 -16.88 4.96
CA PRO A 145 22.18 -17.19 3.78
C PRO A 145 23.54 -17.75 4.20
N GLU A 146 24.19 -18.43 3.26
CA GLU A 146 25.54 -18.91 3.43
C GLU A 146 26.55 -17.85 2.96
N ILE A 147 27.80 -17.96 3.39
CA ILE A 147 28.82 -16.95 3.06
C ILE A 147 29.12 -16.91 1.54
N GLU A 148 28.88 -18.03 0.86
CA GLU A 148 29.00 -18.19 -0.58
C GLU A 148 27.99 -17.35 -1.37
N ASP A 149 26.87 -16.96 -0.77
CA ASP A 149 25.84 -16.12 -1.39
C ASP A 149 26.24 -14.63 -1.44
N ILE A 150 27.27 -14.25 -0.67
CA ILE A 150 27.71 -12.86 -0.57
C ILE A 150 28.55 -12.47 -1.80
N PRO A 151 28.28 -11.32 -2.45
CA PRO A 151 29.03 -10.88 -3.61
C PRO A 151 30.55 -10.81 -3.35
N THR A 152 31.33 -11.52 -4.18
CA THR A 152 32.78 -11.69 -3.97
C THR A 152 33.63 -10.53 -4.49
N LYS A 153 33.07 -9.72 -5.39
CA LYS A 153 33.78 -8.64 -6.08
C LYS A 153 33.41 -7.27 -5.53
N LYS A 154 34.35 -6.33 -5.63
CA LYS A 154 34.12 -4.91 -5.40
C LYS A 154 34.72 -4.06 -6.51
N ALA A 155 34.17 -2.86 -6.68
CA ALA A 155 34.62 -1.88 -7.65
C ALA A 155 35.25 -0.68 -6.92
N ASP A 156 36.45 -0.29 -7.33
CA ASP A 156 37.11 0.93 -6.86
C ASP A 156 37.32 1.90 -8.01
N TYR A 157 37.19 3.20 -7.75
CA TYR A 157 37.64 4.24 -8.68
C TYR A 157 39.15 4.41 -8.58
N LEU A 158 39.84 4.32 -9.72
CA LEU A 158 41.24 4.71 -9.82
C LEU A 158 41.35 6.24 -9.80
N SER A 159 42.53 6.75 -9.45
CA SER A 159 42.85 8.19 -9.55
C SER A 159 42.67 8.75 -10.98
N SER A 160 42.66 7.89 -11.99
CA SER A 160 42.37 8.22 -13.39
C SER A 160 40.87 8.32 -13.73
N GLY A 161 39.97 8.09 -12.76
CA GLY A 161 38.52 8.05 -12.98
C GLY A 161 38.00 6.73 -13.58
N LYS A 162 38.89 5.78 -13.92
CA LYS A 162 38.48 4.46 -14.41
C LYS A 162 38.06 3.54 -13.25
N LEU A 163 37.01 2.77 -13.47
CA LEU A 163 36.52 1.76 -12.52
C LEU A 163 37.35 0.48 -12.64
N LYS A 164 37.83 -0.04 -11.51
CA LYS A 164 38.57 -1.31 -11.43
C LYS A 164 37.82 -2.29 -10.54
N VAL A 165 37.45 -3.44 -11.09
CA VAL A 165 36.84 -4.54 -10.33
C VAL A 165 37.95 -5.44 -9.79
N LYS A 166 37.87 -5.81 -8.50
CA LYS A 166 38.79 -6.74 -7.84
C LYS A 166 38.05 -7.65 -6.84
N GLU A 167 38.66 -8.77 -6.50
CA GLU A 167 38.17 -9.66 -5.45
C GLU A 167 38.25 -9.00 -4.07
N LYS A 168 37.26 -9.27 -3.23
CA LYS A 168 37.28 -8.90 -1.81
C LYS A 168 38.27 -9.78 -1.05
N SER A 169 38.91 -9.22 -0.04
CA SER A 169 39.68 -10.02 0.90
C SER A 169 38.76 -10.91 1.74
N GLN A 170 39.31 -11.99 2.31
CA GLN A 170 38.56 -12.88 3.20
C GLN A 170 37.95 -12.15 4.40
N LYS A 171 38.64 -11.13 4.91
CA LYS A 171 38.11 -10.30 6.01
C LYS A 171 36.89 -9.48 5.57
N GLU A 172 36.95 -8.87 4.38
CA GLU A 172 35.84 -8.09 3.83
C GLU A 172 34.61 -8.97 3.55
N LEU A 173 34.81 -10.19 3.05
CA LEU A 173 33.70 -11.12 2.83
C LEU A 173 33.02 -11.51 4.13
N LYS A 174 33.80 -11.86 5.17
CA LYS A 174 33.25 -12.18 6.50
C LYS A 174 32.53 -10.99 7.13
N GLU A 175 33.05 -9.78 6.94
CA GLU A 175 32.43 -8.56 7.42
C GLU A 175 31.08 -8.29 6.72
N ASP A 176 31.05 -8.37 5.39
CA ASP A 176 29.83 -8.18 4.59
C ASP A 176 28.78 -9.23 4.93
N TYR A 177 29.21 -10.49 5.10
CA TYR A 177 28.36 -11.59 5.56
C TYR A 177 27.72 -11.28 6.90
N LEU A 178 28.53 -10.93 7.92
CA LEU A 178 28.00 -10.61 9.25
C LEU A 178 27.08 -9.40 9.24
N LYS A 179 27.39 -8.36 8.44
CA LYS A 179 26.51 -7.20 8.28
C LYS A 179 25.17 -7.59 7.66
N CYS A 180 25.19 -8.48 6.67
CA CYS A 180 24.00 -9.01 6.01
C CYS A 180 23.12 -9.77 7.01
N VAL A 181 23.66 -10.80 7.67
CA VAL A 181 22.88 -11.66 8.58
C VAL A 181 22.40 -10.91 9.84
N CYS A 182 23.24 -10.04 10.43
CA CYS A 182 22.78 -9.16 11.52
C CYS A 182 21.73 -8.15 11.02
N GLY A 183 21.86 -7.69 9.78
CA GLY A 183 20.88 -6.81 9.14
C GLY A 183 19.52 -7.47 8.97
N LEU A 184 19.49 -8.76 8.61
CA LEU A 184 18.24 -9.52 8.46
C LEU A 184 17.41 -9.54 9.75
N ALA A 185 18.05 -9.67 10.92
CA ALA A 185 17.34 -9.62 12.20
C ALA A 185 16.55 -8.32 12.39
N PHE A 186 17.15 -7.17 12.06
CA PHE A 186 16.47 -5.88 12.13
C PHE A 186 15.43 -5.71 11.03
N PHE A 187 15.76 -6.17 9.82
CA PHE A 187 14.88 -6.10 8.66
C PHE A 187 13.56 -6.83 8.93
N PHE A 188 13.62 -8.11 9.31
CA PHE A 188 12.41 -8.88 9.61
C PHE A 188 11.68 -8.33 10.83
N SER A 189 12.38 -7.93 11.87
CA SER A 189 11.73 -7.29 13.03
C SER A 189 10.93 -6.04 12.64
N ALA A 190 11.44 -5.23 11.70
CA ALA A 190 10.70 -4.07 11.20
C ALA A 190 9.43 -4.45 10.45
N TYR A 191 9.45 -5.49 9.61
CA TYR A 191 8.25 -5.98 8.94
C TYR A 191 7.23 -6.49 9.95
N ILE A 192 7.66 -7.32 10.90
CA ILE A 192 6.79 -7.87 11.94
C ILE A 192 6.16 -6.76 12.79
N PHE A 193 6.92 -5.73 13.18
CA PHE A 193 6.35 -4.61 13.92
C PHE A 193 5.30 -3.82 13.11
N ASN A 194 5.33 -3.85 11.78
CA ASN A 194 4.30 -3.19 10.96
C ASN A 194 3.03 -4.02 10.78
N VAL A 195 3.03 -5.30 11.16
CA VAL A 195 1.83 -6.16 11.07
C VAL A 195 0.75 -5.72 12.05
N SER A 196 1.12 -5.49 13.31
CA SER A 196 0.19 -5.06 14.36
C SER A 196 0.88 -4.14 15.34
N THR A 197 0.19 -3.09 15.80
CA THR A 197 0.69 -2.21 16.86
C THR A 197 0.79 -2.91 18.21
N ARG A 198 0.13 -4.08 18.37
CA ARG A 198 0.17 -4.87 19.59
C ARG A 198 1.52 -5.53 19.82
N ILE A 199 2.26 -5.86 18.75
CA ILE A 199 3.55 -6.56 18.87
C ILE A 199 4.57 -5.59 19.45
N GLU A 200 5.09 -5.84 20.64
CA GLU A 200 6.06 -4.97 21.32
C GLU A 200 7.49 -5.50 21.19
N ASN A 201 7.67 -6.81 20.99
CA ASN A 201 8.98 -7.44 20.90
C ASN A 201 9.08 -8.47 19.77
N THR A 202 10.29 -8.65 19.26
CA THR A 202 10.68 -9.80 18.43
C THR A 202 11.90 -10.48 19.05
N LEU A 203 11.85 -11.81 19.19
CA LEU A 203 13.02 -12.61 19.54
C LEU A 203 13.49 -13.33 18.28
N VAL A 204 14.63 -12.93 17.74
CA VAL A 204 15.17 -13.46 16.49
C VAL A 204 16.36 -14.34 16.79
N SER A 205 16.30 -15.60 16.39
CA SER A 205 17.41 -16.55 16.45
C SER A 205 17.81 -16.90 15.03
N GLY A 206 19.08 -16.70 14.68
CA GLY A 206 19.60 -16.95 13.34
C GLY A 206 20.55 -18.14 13.33
N TYR A 207 20.34 -19.07 12.41
CA TYR A 207 21.18 -20.25 12.21
C TYR A 207 21.67 -20.38 10.76
N THR A 208 22.73 -21.15 10.58
CA THR A 208 23.35 -21.51 9.28
C THR A 208 23.60 -23.00 9.27
N GLN A 209 23.65 -23.58 8.07
CA GLN A 209 23.84 -25.00 7.87
C GLN A 209 25.34 -25.33 7.75
N ARG A 210 25.88 -26.04 8.74
CA ARG A 210 27.32 -26.35 8.78
C ARG A 210 27.57 -27.84 8.81
N VAL A 211 28.59 -28.26 8.06
CA VAL A 211 29.05 -29.65 8.09
C VAL A 211 29.75 -29.92 9.42
N ASN A 212 29.14 -30.79 10.23
CA ASN A 212 29.77 -31.33 11.41
C ASN A 212 30.93 -32.26 11.00
N LYS A 213 32.16 -31.81 11.26
CA LYS A 213 33.38 -32.52 10.86
C LYS A 213 33.55 -33.91 11.48
N LYS A 214 32.80 -34.23 12.55
CA LYS A 214 32.90 -35.53 13.24
C LYS A 214 32.14 -36.63 12.50
N ASN A 215 31.00 -36.32 11.92
CA ASN A 215 30.09 -37.29 11.30
C ASN A 215 29.82 -37.00 9.81
N GLY A 216 30.20 -35.83 9.30
CA GLY A 216 29.98 -35.38 7.93
C GLY A 216 28.55 -34.89 7.63
N ASN A 217 27.68 -34.84 8.64
CA ASN A 217 26.30 -34.39 8.48
C ASN A 217 26.23 -32.86 8.49
N VAL A 218 25.28 -32.30 7.74
CA VAL A 218 24.91 -30.90 7.85
C VAL A 218 24.00 -30.75 9.07
N GLU A 219 24.34 -29.83 9.96
CA GLU A 219 23.63 -29.54 11.21
C GLU A 219 23.36 -28.04 11.28
N ASP A 220 22.21 -27.66 11.83
CA ASP A 220 21.85 -26.26 12.06
C ASP A 220 22.65 -25.71 13.24
N GLU A 221 23.44 -24.66 12.99
CA GLU A 221 24.24 -23.98 14.00
C GLU A 221 23.76 -22.54 14.17
N TYR A 222 23.14 -22.25 15.33
CA TYR A 222 22.76 -20.90 15.71
C TYR A 222 24.00 -20.03 15.93
N ILE A 223 24.00 -18.82 15.36
CA ILE A 223 25.12 -17.87 15.47
C ILE A 223 24.77 -16.62 16.28
N TYR A 224 23.48 -16.32 16.41
CA TYR A 224 22.98 -15.29 17.31
C TYR A 224 21.55 -15.56 17.78
N SER A 225 21.17 -14.94 18.90
CA SER A 225 19.80 -14.73 19.33
C SER A 225 19.68 -13.30 19.87
N ILE A 226 18.66 -12.54 19.47
CA ILE A 226 18.51 -11.12 19.81
C ILE A 226 17.05 -10.78 20.10
N LEU A 227 16.82 -10.08 21.21
CA LEU A 227 15.53 -9.51 21.57
C LEU A 227 15.49 -8.05 21.14
N ILE A 228 14.64 -7.75 20.16
CA ILE A 228 14.44 -6.40 19.64
C ILE A 228 13.11 -5.89 20.20
N GLU A 229 13.17 -4.77 20.91
CA GLU A 229 12.01 -4.08 21.46
C GLU A 229 11.59 -2.97 20.50
N ARG A 230 10.32 -2.88 20.12
CA ARG A 230 9.79 -1.87 19.17
C ARG A 230 10.23 -0.46 19.54
N ASN A 231 10.00 -0.08 20.81
CA ASN A 231 10.29 1.26 21.29
C ASN A 231 11.78 1.61 21.19
N LYS A 232 12.65 0.62 21.38
CA LYS A 232 14.10 0.81 21.28
C LYS A 232 14.53 0.92 19.83
N MET A 233 13.97 0.09 18.97
CA MET A 233 14.24 0.11 17.52
C MET A 233 13.83 1.44 16.88
N ASN A 234 12.74 2.06 17.33
CA ASN A 234 12.28 3.37 16.84
C ASN A 234 13.29 4.51 17.03
N ASN A 235 14.27 4.35 17.94
CA ASN A 235 15.29 5.36 18.20
C ASN A 235 16.59 5.15 17.39
N ILE A 236 16.63 4.13 16.53
CA ILE A 236 17.82 3.79 15.74
C ILE A 236 17.87 4.64 14.47
N ASN A 237 19.04 5.22 14.20
CA ASN A 237 19.34 5.84 12.91
C ASN A 237 19.86 4.79 11.92
N PHE A 238 18.95 4.14 11.21
CA PHE A 238 19.28 3.09 10.24
C PHE A 238 20.13 3.55 9.06
N ASN A 239 20.19 4.85 8.75
CA ASN A 239 21.03 5.36 7.66
C ASN A 239 22.53 5.24 7.96
N ASN A 240 22.92 5.17 9.23
CA ASN A 240 24.32 5.20 9.67
C ASN A 240 24.67 4.07 10.64
N ILE A 241 23.81 3.05 10.73
CA ILE A 241 24.00 1.96 11.68
C ILE A 241 25.03 0.94 11.17
N ASP A 242 25.90 0.48 12.06
CA ASP A 242 26.62 -0.79 11.86
C ASP A 242 25.79 -1.90 12.51
N THR A 243 25.22 -2.79 11.70
CA THR A 243 24.29 -3.83 12.16
C THR A 243 24.94 -4.83 13.12
N ILE A 244 26.25 -5.04 13.04
CA ILE A 244 26.99 -5.95 13.94
C ILE A 244 27.12 -5.30 15.33
N LEU A 245 27.50 -4.02 15.37
CA LEU A 245 27.64 -3.26 16.62
C LEU A 245 26.28 -2.94 17.23
N ALA A 246 25.26 -2.73 16.40
CA ALA A 246 23.91 -2.41 16.86
C ALA A 246 23.29 -3.48 17.74
N PHE A 247 23.69 -4.75 17.60
CA PHE A 247 23.27 -5.82 18.50
C PHE A 247 23.57 -5.49 19.96
N ASP A 248 24.66 -4.78 20.25
CA ASP A 248 25.04 -4.40 21.63
C ASP A 248 24.07 -3.39 22.25
N ASN A 249 23.26 -2.72 21.43
CA ASN A 249 22.16 -1.91 21.94
C ASN A 249 21.01 -2.77 22.44
N PHE A 250 20.96 -4.07 22.17
CA PHE A 250 19.85 -4.96 22.53
C PHE A 250 20.32 -6.12 23.41
N LYS A 251 19.36 -6.80 24.04
CA LYS A 251 19.64 -8.06 24.72
C LYS A 251 19.92 -9.12 23.67
N ASN A 252 21.10 -9.73 23.73
CA ASN A 252 21.57 -10.65 22.71
C ASN A 252 22.46 -11.74 23.30
N ILE A 253 22.44 -12.90 22.64
CA ILE A 253 23.39 -13.98 22.78
C ILE A 253 24.11 -14.06 21.44
N LYS A 254 25.40 -13.70 21.40
CA LYS A 254 26.21 -13.79 20.19
C LYS A 254 27.64 -14.14 20.52
N ASN A 255 28.33 -14.80 19.59
CA ASN A 255 29.75 -15.09 19.73
C ASN A 255 30.48 -14.72 18.44
N LEU A 256 30.62 -13.41 18.22
CA LEU A 256 31.24 -12.83 17.04
C LEU A 256 32.68 -12.39 17.38
N THR A 257 33.65 -12.83 16.58
CA THR A 257 35.06 -12.47 16.78
C THR A 257 35.43 -11.14 16.09
N LYS A 258 36.57 -10.55 16.47
CA LYS A 258 37.15 -9.37 15.79
C LYS A 258 37.54 -9.63 14.32
N THR A 259 37.63 -10.89 13.92
CA THR A 259 37.88 -11.32 12.53
C THR A 259 36.60 -11.68 11.79
N PHE A 260 35.44 -11.28 12.35
CA PHE A 260 34.11 -11.49 11.77
C PHE A 260 33.74 -12.97 11.61
N GLU A 261 34.17 -13.81 12.56
CA GLU A 261 33.73 -15.21 12.63
C GLU A 261 32.58 -15.35 13.62
N ALA A 262 31.50 -16.01 13.18
CA ALA A 262 30.33 -16.30 14.01
C ALA A 262 30.45 -17.73 14.57
N LYS A 263 30.68 -17.85 15.87
CA LYS A 263 30.72 -19.16 16.54
C LYS A 263 29.32 -19.59 16.97
N THR A 264 29.13 -20.89 17.03
CA THR A 264 27.89 -21.53 17.50
C THR A 264 27.53 -21.05 18.90
N ILE A 265 26.24 -20.83 19.12
CA ILE A 265 25.64 -20.49 20.40
C ILE A 265 24.50 -21.45 20.75
N ILE A 266 24.01 -21.36 21.97
CA ILE A 266 22.69 -21.90 22.33
C ILE A 266 21.71 -20.72 22.26
N PRO A 267 20.69 -20.76 21.39
CA PRO A 267 19.74 -19.66 21.27
C PRO A 267 18.84 -19.56 22.51
N ALA A 268 18.22 -18.39 22.71
CA ALA A 268 17.20 -18.24 23.73
C ALA A 268 15.88 -18.88 23.24
N ASN A 269 15.23 -19.67 24.10
CA ASN A 269 13.94 -20.29 23.77
C ASN A 269 12.75 -19.34 24.01
N ASN A 270 12.95 -18.32 24.84
CA ASN A 270 11.94 -17.35 25.23
C ASN A 270 12.61 -16.05 25.70
N ILE A 271 11.79 -15.03 25.94
CA ILE A 271 12.25 -13.71 26.40
C ILE A 271 12.88 -13.79 27.79
N GLU A 272 12.40 -14.66 28.67
CA GLU A 272 12.95 -14.79 30.01
C GLU A 272 14.39 -15.36 29.99
N ASP A 273 14.73 -16.18 29.00
CA ASP A 273 16.06 -16.76 28.85
C ASP A 273 17.11 -15.73 28.40
N ILE A 274 16.75 -14.80 27.51
CA ILE A 274 17.67 -13.76 27.00
C ILE A 274 17.79 -12.54 27.93
N MET A 275 16.88 -12.40 28.89
CA MET A 275 16.89 -11.31 29.87
C MET A 275 17.79 -11.58 31.08
N LYS A 276 18.19 -12.84 31.31
CA LYS A 276 19.12 -13.26 32.36
C LYS A 276 20.55 -12.81 32.04
#